data_AF-A0A517P4Z6-F1
#
_entry.id   AF-A0A517P4Z6-F1
#
_cell.length_a   1.000
_cell.length_b   1.000
_cell.length_c   1.000
_cell.angle_alpha   90.00
_cell.angle_beta   90.00
_cell.angle_gamma   90.00
#
_symmetry.space_group_name_H-M   'P 1'
#
loop_
_entity.id
_entity.type
_entity.pdbx_description
1 polymer ?
#
loop_
_entity_poly.entity_id
_entity_poly.type
_entity_poly.pdbx_seq_one_letter_code
_entity_poly.pdbx_strand_id
1 'polypeptide(L)'
;MSGYFDEVFGVAEAELDAYGAFNISLVNDLPLFIDPFLLFHSQKSEYQELHEGIVNYLAFLRDNAKRAAVDVGLQREWFYFPEVKQNWFGYSETGCSGRGLGRVFANHLLPNIATLLSSQAPQVTKGRHVEKLALVRSGVGRDSISDLTTNLIKGYLCEYTERFARARLSPSVVSSFPVEKAVFNPATELWAAKSYDLPVHRGDYVLLTPKDLLTKDDTWISRNDLENRFGAMLSSLPNEHLRARVNNYLSGKLSKKSKAKDVAAAQSSALDAFPELVEYYIRLREEQGDQATSVSSQKVEATRKAFVEQVKALIRDHLQPAGFYDISGDAKAIRDGRLKCLQGVFSQDEALSLLKDRGEAIQSESDLRLILRIIWHYTDEDDLGELPPAVKASWPLLTAKLGSSSQLERGVKSALADPLKEVAIFAFNENQAVAAGRVMARLHGLESERVTICGVALKGPAARKGGEVDFFVSYTGADAAWAEWVALELERLGFSTVVQCWDFLPGSSFVDLMHKATQSADRTIAILTPEYLESAMAAKEWQAALLQDADVGKRKLIPVRVKDFKPSGLLEQVVYIDLVGKNKSDARLVLKKSLSQEGPRDIAHRDGVPYPG
;
A
#
# COMPACT_ATOMS: atom_id res chain seq x y z
N MET A 1 -20.25 -13.59 14.36
CA MET A 1 -18.84 -14.05 14.37
C MET A 1 -18.03 -13.34 13.30
N SER A 2 -16.74 -13.06 13.51
CA SER A 2 -15.84 -12.28 12.66
C SER A 2 -15.35 -12.96 11.37
N GLY A 3 -15.80 -14.19 11.13
CA GLY A 3 -15.55 -14.93 9.88
C GLY A 3 -14.16 -15.54 9.77
N TYR A 4 -13.38 -15.56 10.86
CA TYR A 4 -12.10 -16.27 10.93
C TYR A 4 -12.32 -17.74 11.28
N PHE A 5 -11.35 -18.57 10.91
CA PHE A 5 -11.41 -20.02 11.09
C PHE A 5 -11.75 -20.41 12.53
N ASP A 6 -11.09 -19.80 13.52
CA ASP A 6 -11.27 -20.14 14.92
C ASP A 6 -12.71 -19.92 15.40
N GLU A 7 -13.30 -18.77 15.05
CA GLU A 7 -14.67 -18.46 15.40
C GLU A 7 -15.69 -19.29 14.61
N VAL A 8 -15.47 -19.50 13.31
CA VAL A 8 -16.38 -20.27 12.44
C VAL A 8 -16.46 -21.74 12.85
N PHE A 9 -15.34 -22.32 13.28
CA PHE A 9 -15.27 -23.73 13.67
C PHE A 9 -15.31 -23.95 15.19
N GLY A 10 -15.46 -22.89 15.98
CA GLY A 10 -15.62 -22.96 17.43
C GLY A 10 -14.37 -23.49 18.17
N VAL A 11 -13.17 -23.16 17.70
CA VAL A 11 -11.90 -23.52 18.35
C VAL A 11 -11.20 -22.31 18.94
N ALA A 12 -10.40 -22.49 19.99
CA ALA A 12 -9.63 -21.38 20.54
C ALA A 12 -8.45 -21.01 19.62
N GLU A 13 -8.19 -19.72 19.41
CA GLU A 13 -7.05 -19.23 18.63
C GLU A 13 -5.70 -19.79 19.15
N ALA A 14 -5.59 -19.97 20.47
CA ALA A 14 -4.42 -20.57 21.10
C ALA A 14 -4.16 -22.02 20.65
N GLU A 15 -5.19 -22.77 20.24
CA GLU A 15 -5.04 -24.14 19.72
C GLU A 15 -4.48 -24.14 18.30
N LEU A 16 -4.88 -23.18 17.45
CA LEU A 16 -4.29 -22.98 16.13
C LEU A 16 -2.82 -22.57 16.26
N ASP A 17 -2.52 -21.67 17.20
CA ASP A 17 -1.16 -21.22 17.49
C ASP A 17 -0.26 -22.37 17.96
N ALA A 18 -0.75 -23.18 18.89
CA ALA A 18 -0.02 -24.36 19.39
C ALA A 18 0.20 -25.40 18.28
N TYR A 19 -0.74 -25.53 17.34
CA TYR A 19 -0.59 -26.40 16.18
C TYR A 19 0.36 -25.82 15.11
N GLY A 20 0.56 -24.50 15.11
CA GLY A 20 1.37 -23.78 14.12
C GLY A 20 0.59 -23.34 12.88
N ALA A 21 -0.75 -23.38 12.90
CA ALA A 21 -1.60 -22.95 11.79
C ALA A 21 -1.91 -21.45 11.82
N PHE A 22 -1.90 -20.79 10.67
CA PHE A 22 -2.35 -19.40 10.56
C PHE A 22 -3.88 -19.31 10.69
N ASN A 23 -4.39 -18.36 11.48
CA ASN A 23 -5.83 -18.13 11.61
C ASN A 23 -6.36 -17.34 10.40
N ILE A 24 -6.84 -18.06 9.39
CA ILE A 24 -7.30 -17.50 8.12
C ILE A 24 -8.68 -16.84 8.21
N SER A 25 -8.95 -15.90 7.31
CA SER A 25 -10.27 -15.29 7.12
C SER A 25 -11.05 -16.05 6.06
N LEU A 26 -12.25 -16.55 6.39
CA LEU A 26 -13.17 -17.22 5.46
C LEU A 26 -14.11 -16.22 4.76
N VAL A 27 -13.72 -14.95 4.79
CA VAL A 27 -14.43 -13.82 4.17
C VAL A 27 -13.63 -13.28 3.00
N ASN A 28 -12.32 -13.13 3.18
CA ASN A 28 -11.40 -12.70 2.13
C ASN A 28 -10.00 -13.25 2.31
N ASP A 29 -9.28 -13.38 1.20
CA ASP A 29 -7.87 -13.74 1.23
C ASP A 29 -7.04 -12.75 2.05
N LEU A 30 -6.09 -13.31 2.79
CA LEU A 30 -5.07 -12.55 3.48
C LEU A 30 -3.80 -12.46 2.62
N PRO A 31 -3.04 -11.34 2.69
CA PRO A 31 -1.93 -11.05 1.78
C PRO A 31 -0.65 -11.80 2.19
N LEU A 32 -0.76 -13.13 2.26
CA LEU A 32 0.31 -14.06 2.58
C LEU A 32 0.54 -15.03 1.43
N PHE A 33 1.73 -15.60 1.37
CA PHE A 33 2.17 -16.49 0.29
C PHE A 33 2.98 -17.63 0.87
N ILE A 34 2.91 -18.80 0.23
CA ILE A 34 3.81 -19.91 0.53
C ILE A 34 5.14 -19.67 -0.20
N ASP A 35 6.24 -19.67 0.55
CA ASP A 35 7.59 -19.52 -0.02
C ASP A 35 8.30 -20.89 -0.03
N PRO A 36 8.62 -21.46 -1.21
CA PRO A 36 9.33 -22.74 -1.30
C PRO A 36 10.72 -22.70 -0.66
N PHE A 37 11.34 -21.52 -0.54
CA PHE A 37 12.63 -21.40 0.15
C PHE A 37 12.52 -21.75 1.65
N LEU A 38 11.35 -21.51 2.26
CA LEU A 38 11.11 -21.88 3.66
C LEU A 38 11.00 -23.40 3.84
N LEU A 39 10.57 -24.13 2.81
CA LEU A 39 10.67 -25.60 2.79
C LEU A 39 12.14 -26.03 2.72
N PHE A 40 12.89 -25.46 1.78
CA PHE A 40 14.31 -25.75 1.55
C PHE A 40 15.20 -25.47 2.77
N HIS A 41 14.97 -24.37 3.49
CA HIS A 41 15.80 -23.98 4.64
C HIS A 41 15.37 -24.64 5.96
N SER A 42 14.19 -25.25 6.01
CA SER A 42 13.64 -25.83 7.24
C SER A 42 14.44 -27.02 7.77
N GLN A 43 14.54 -27.17 9.09
CA GLN A 43 15.14 -28.36 9.71
C GLN A 43 14.16 -29.55 9.80
N LYS A 44 12.89 -29.37 9.43
CA LYS A 44 11.88 -30.43 9.46
C LYS A 44 12.08 -31.39 8.29
N SER A 45 12.24 -32.69 8.58
CA SER A 45 12.40 -33.71 7.53
C SER A 45 11.22 -33.72 6.56
N GLU A 46 9.99 -33.54 7.06
CA GLU A 46 8.80 -33.42 6.21
C GLU A 46 8.90 -32.27 5.20
N TYR A 47 9.52 -31.13 5.54
CA TYR A 47 9.63 -29.99 4.62
C TYR A 47 10.71 -30.21 3.57
N GLN A 48 11.80 -30.88 3.96
CA GLN A 48 12.84 -31.31 3.03
C GLN A 48 12.30 -32.30 2.01
N GLU A 49 11.48 -33.27 2.45
CA GLU A 49 10.81 -34.22 1.55
C GLU A 49 9.85 -33.52 0.58
N LEU A 50 9.09 -32.52 1.05
CA LEU A 50 8.23 -31.71 0.19
C LEU A 50 9.03 -30.92 -0.84
N HIS A 51 10.12 -30.27 -0.42
CA HIS A 51 10.99 -29.54 -1.33
C HIS A 51 11.60 -30.46 -2.39
N GLU A 52 12.12 -31.62 -2.00
CA GLU A 52 12.61 -32.64 -2.95
C GLU A 52 11.50 -33.13 -3.90
N GLY A 53 10.27 -33.31 -3.40
CA GLY A 53 9.10 -33.61 -4.23
C GLY A 53 8.85 -32.56 -5.32
N ILE A 54 8.93 -31.27 -4.97
CA ILE A 54 8.81 -30.16 -5.92
C ILE A 54 9.95 -30.23 -6.95
N VAL A 55 11.20 -30.39 -6.51
CA VAL A 55 12.37 -30.49 -7.40
C VAL A 55 12.24 -31.66 -8.38
N ASN A 56 11.79 -32.82 -7.90
CA ASN A 56 11.57 -34.01 -8.70
C ASN A 56 10.46 -33.78 -9.75
N TYR A 57 9.37 -33.11 -9.37
CA TYR A 57 8.31 -32.77 -10.31
C TYR A 57 8.79 -31.80 -11.39
N LEU A 58 9.56 -30.77 -11.02
CA LEU A 58 10.14 -29.85 -11.99
C LEU A 58 11.15 -30.52 -12.94
N ALA A 59 11.93 -31.48 -12.44
CA ALA A 59 12.80 -32.30 -13.27
C ALA A 59 11.97 -33.15 -14.26
N PHE A 60 10.86 -33.73 -13.81
CA PHE A 60 9.91 -34.43 -14.67
C PHE A 60 9.35 -33.52 -15.77
N LEU A 61 8.95 -32.28 -15.43
CA LEU A 61 8.49 -31.30 -16.43
C LEU A 61 9.57 -30.96 -17.45
N ARG A 62 10.82 -30.76 -16.99
CA ARG A 62 11.96 -30.48 -17.86
C ARG A 62 12.18 -31.61 -18.87
N ASP A 63 12.20 -32.84 -18.39
CA ASP A 63 12.51 -34.02 -19.20
C ASP A 63 11.37 -34.33 -20.20
N ASN A 64 10.14 -33.94 -19.86
CA ASN A 64 8.95 -34.12 -20.70
C ASN A 64 8.51 -32.87 -21.48
N ALA A 65 9.26 -31.76 -21.41
CA ALA A 65 8.89 -30.50 -22.04
C ALA A 65 8.65 -30.62 -23.55
N LYS A 66 9.47 -31.44 -24.26
CA LYS A 66 9.30 -31.68 -25.70
C LYS A 66 7.99 -32.39 -26.03
N ARG A 67 7.58 -33.37 -25.20
CA ARG A 67 6.31 -34.10 -25.35
C ARG A 67 5.14 -33.16 -25.10
N ALA A 68 5.19 -32.43 -23.99
CA ALA A 68 4.15 -31.46 -23.63
C ALA A 68 4.04 -30.28 -24.62
N ALA A 69 5.11 -29.91 -25.33
CA ALA A 69 5.06 -28.85 -26.34
C ALA A 69 4.22 -29.20 -27.57
N VAL A 70 4.06 -30.50 -27.88
CA VAL A 70 3.30 -30.97 -29.04
C VAL A 70 1.94 -31.59 -28.68
N ASP A 71 1.73 -31.94 -27.41
CA ASP A 71 0.48 -32.50 -26.90
C ASP A 71 -0.19 -31.53 -25.91
N VAL A 72 -1.30 -30.92 -26.34
CA VAL A 72 -2.07 -29.96 -25.54
C VAL A 72 -2.71 -30.62 -24.31
N GLY A 73 -3.04 -31.92 -24.38
CA GLY A 73 -3.57 -32.68 -23.25
C GLY A 73 -2.52 -32.85 -22.17
N LEU A 74 -1.33 -33.33 -22.54
CA LEU A 74 -0.19 -33.46 -21.60
C LEU A 74 0.29 -32.10 -21.09
N GLN A 75 0.25 -31.05 -21.92
CA GLN A 75 0.51 -29.69 -21.47
C GLN A 75 -0.44 -29.27 -20.35
N ARG A 76 -1.75 -29.51 -20.50
CA ARG A 76 -2.75 -29.20 -19.47
C ARG A 76 -2.60 -30.07 -18.23
N GLU A 77 -2.22 -31.34 -18.41
CA GLU A 77 -2.09 -32.25 -17.28
C GLU A 77 -0.89 -31.87 -16.40
N TRP A 78 0.24 -31.52 -17.01
CA TRP A 78 1.51 -31.34 -16.32
C TRP A 78 1.90 -29.89 -16.04
N PHE A 79 1.51 -28.93 -16.88
CA PHE A 79 1.96 -27.52 -16.77
C PHE A 79 0.88 -26.55 -16.28
N TYR A 80 -0.34 -27.04 -16.00
CA TYR A 80 -1.42 -26.19 -15.47
C TYR A 80 -1.60 -26.45 -13.98
N PHE A 81 -1.51 -25.38 -13.20
CA PHE A 81 -1.66 -25.39 -11.75
C PHE A 81 -2.82 -24.47 -11.39
N PRO A 82 -4.04 -25.01 -11.19
CA PRO A 82 -5.20 -24.20 -10.82
C PRO A 82 -4.97 -23.58 -9.45
N GLU A 83 -5.57 -22.41 -9.22
CA GLU A 83 -5.46 -21.76 -7.91
C GLU A 83 -6.13 -22.59 -6.81
N VAL A 84 -5.49 -22.65 -5.64
CA VAL A 84 -5.96 -23.39 -4.47
C VAL A 84 -6.61 -22.41 -3.49
N LYS A 85 -7.79 -21.93 -3.84
CA LYS A 85 -8.56 -20.93 -3.08
C LYS A 85 -8.91 -21.35 -1.64
N GLN A 86 -8.84 -22.64 -1.33
CA GLN A 86 -9.23 -23.19 -0.02
C GLN A 86 -8.26 -22.83 1.12
N ASN A 87 -7.07 -22.28 0.81
CA ASN A 87 -6.13 -21.76 1.80
C ASN A 87 -6.37 -20.29 2.19
N TRP A 88 -7.24 -19.57 1.45
CA TRP A 88 -7.60 -18.17 1.70
C TRP A 88 -6.42 -17.19 1.76
N PHE A 89 -5.48 -17.35 0.83
CA PHE A 89 -4.30 -16.49 0.68
C PHE A 89 -4.19 -15.88 -0.71
N GLY A 90 -3.73 -14.63 -0.79
CA GLY A 90 -3.54 -13.90 -2.04
C GLY A 90 -3.89 -12.42 -1.96
N TYR A 91 -3.82 -11.74 -3.11
CA TYR A 91 -4.29 -10.35 -3.29
C TYR A 91 -5.49 -10.33 -4.25
N SER A 92 -6.59 -10.97 -3.87
CA SER A 92 -7.84 -10.89 -4.64
C SER A 92 -8.58 -9.58 -4.34
N GLU A 93 -8.79 -8.76 -5.38
CA GLU A 93 -9.65 -7.56 -5.27
C GLU A 93 -11.14 -7.94 -5.09
N THR A 94 -11.54 -9.12 -5.59
CA THR A 94 -12.87 -9.74 -5.44
C THR A 94 -12.79 -11.27 -5.35
N GLY A 95 -13.52 -11.88 -4.41
CA GLY A 95 -13.53 -13.35 -4.16
C GLY A 95 -12.23 -13.89 -3.55
N CYS A 96 -12.04 -15.22 -3.62
CA CYS A 96 -10.78 -15.96 -3.41
C CYS A 96 -10.35 -16.69 -4.70
N SER A 97 -10.82 -16.20 -5.85
CA SER A 97 -10.69 -16.84 -7.16
C SER A 97 -9.86 -15.94 -8.08
N GLY A 98 -8.55 -16.05 -8.04
CA GLY A 98 -7.66 -15.53 -9.08
C GLY A 98 -7.62 -16.45 -10.32
N ARG A 99 -6.57 -16.30 -11.13
CA ARG A 99 -6.50 -16.90 -12.48
C ARG A 99 -5.74 -18.24 -12.53
N GLY A 100 -5.07 -18.64 -11.46
CA GLY A 100 -4.13 -19.77 -11.43
C GLY A 100 -3.07 -19.74 -12.56
N LEU A 101 -2.27 -20.79 -12.65
CA LEU A 101 -1.25 -20.97 -13.68
C LEU A 101 -1.77 -21.79 -14.84
N GLY A 102 -2.29 -21.10 -15.85
CA GLY A 102 -2.83 -21.72 -17.07
C GLY A 102 -1.91 -21.67 -18.28
N ARG A 103 -2.52 -21.59 -19.46
CA ARG A 103 -1.85 -21.62 -20.77
C ARG A 103 -0.68 -20.63 -20.92
N VAL A 104 -0.85 -19.41 -20.43
CA VAL A 104 0.17 -18.35 -20.56
C VAL A 104 1.43 -18.74 -19.80
N PHE A 105 1.28 -19.19 -18.55
CA PHE A 105 2.38 -19.69 -17.74
C PHE A 105 3.05 -20.89 -18.41
N ALA A 106 2.27 -21.89 -18.85
CA ALA A 106 2.80 -23.07 -19.52
C ALA A 106 3.64 -22.72 -20.77
N ASN A 107 3.14 -21.82 -21.62
CA ASN A 107 3.85 -21.38 -22.83
C ASN A 107 5.14 -20.59 -22.51
N HIS A 108 5.22 -19.94 -21.36
CA HIS A 108 6.43 -19.26 -20.90
C HIS A 108 7.44 -20.23 -20.27
N LEU A 109 6.96 -21.22 -19.51
CA LEU A 109 7.81 -22.18 -18.82
C LEU A 109 8.43 -23.20 -19.78
N LEU A 110 7.63 -23.81 -20.66
CA LEU A 110 8.05 -24.88 -21.57
C LEU A 110 9.35 -24.61 -22.37
N PRO A 111 9.52 -23.46 -23.06
CA PRO A 111 10.73 -23.22 -23.84
C PRO A 111 11.95 -22.96 -22.97
N ASN A 112 11.75 -22.52 -21.71
CA ASN A 112 12.82 -22.07 -20.83
C ASN A 112 13.21 -23.11 -19.77
N ILE A 113 12.33 -24.07 -19.44
CA ILE A 113 12.52 -25.01 -18.34
C ILE A 113 13.79 -25.85 -18.47
N ALA A 114 14.17 -26.21 -19.70
CA ALA A 114 15.42 -26.92 -19.97
C ALA A 114 16.65 -26.10 -19.59
N THR A 115 16.67 -24.81 -19.91
CA THR A 115 17.75 -23.88 -19.57
C THR A 115 17.78 -23.61 -18.07
N LEU A 116 16.61 -23.36 -17.47
CA LEU A 116 16.44 -23.00 -16.06
C LEU A 116 16.84 -24.12 -15.10
N LEU A 117 16.60 -25.37 -15.50
CA LEU A 117 16.88 -26.57 -14.71
C LEU A 117 18.01 -27.41 -15.33
N SER A 118 18.84 -26.80 -16.17
CA SER A 118 20.00 -27.46 -16.77
C SER A 118 21.02 -27.84 -15.68
N SER A 119 21.47 -29.10 -15.70
CA SER A 119 22.38 -29.68 -14.72
C SER A 119 23.84 -29.25 -14.87
N GLN A 120 24.14 -28.29 -15.76
CA GLN A 120 25.49 -27.80 -16.04
C GLN A 120 25.90 -26.61 -15.17
N ALA A 121 25.06 -26.18 -14.23
CA ALA A 121 25.50 -25.23 -13.21
C ALA A 121 26.59 -25.91 -12.35
N PRO A 122 27.77 -25.28 -12.16
CA PRO A 122 28.78 -25.81 -11.26
C PRO A 122 28.18 -25.97 -9.85
N GLN A 123 28.69 -26.92 -9.06
CA GLN A 123 28.35 -27.24 -7.66
C GLN A 123 28.57 -26.05 -6.70
N VAL A 124 27.93 -24.92 -6.97
CA VAL A 124 28.13 -23.63 -6.28
C VAL A 124 27.02 -23.37 -5.27
N THR A 125 25.81 -23.87 -5.51
CA THR A 125 24.66 -23.77 -4.59
C THR A 125 24.45 -25.08 -3.84
N LYS A 126 23.85 -25.03 -2.65
CA LYS A 126 23.63 -26.24 -1.82
C LYS A 126 22.49 -27.11 -2.37
N GLY A 127 21.58 -26.58 -3.19
CA GLY A 127 20.43 -27.32 -3.73
C GLY A 127 20.17 -27.12 -5.23
N ARG A 128 19.21 -27.90 -5.76
CA ARG A 128 18.57 -27.68 -7.07
C ARG A 128 17.37 -26.76 -6.86
N HIS A 129 17.54 -25.47 -7.15
CA HIS A 129 16.57 -24.45 -6.76
C HIS A 129 15.35 -24.35 -7.66
N VAL A 130 14.19 -24.62 -7.07
CA VAL A 130 12.86 -24.24 -7.59
C VAL A 130 12.79 -22.73 -7.78
N GLU A 131 13.48 -21.99 -6.93
CA GLU A 131 13.51 -20.54 -6.88
C GLU A 131 14.16 -19.91 -8.11
N LYS A 132 14.89 -20.70 -8.93
CA LYS A 132 15.33 -20.24 -10.26
C LYS A 132 14.14 -19.86 -11.14
N LEU A 133 12.98 -20.48 -10.94
CA LEU A 133 11.72 -20.07 -11.60
C LEU A 133 11.30 -18.65 -11.21
N ALA A 134 11.58 -18.21 -9.98
CA ALA A 134 11.26 -16.86 -9.49
C ALA A 134 12.19 -15.76 -10.06
N LEU A 135 13.31 -16.16 -10.69
CA LEU A 135 14.31 -15.24 -11.26
C LEU A 135 14.16 -15.02 -12.76
N VAL A 136 13.24 -15.76 -13.40
CA VAL A 136 12.97 -15.67 -14.83
C VAL A 136 12.12 -14.45 -15.12
N ARG A 137 12.45 -13.70 -16.17
CA ARG A 137 11.67 -12.53 -16.63
C ARG A 137 10.23 -12.86 -17.06
N SER A 138 9.84 -14.12 -17.12
CA SER A 138 8.64 -14.59 -17.79
C SER A 138 7.40 -14.52 -16.91
N GLY A 139 7.02 -13.35 -16.40
CA GLY A 139 5.74 -13.16 -15.72
C GLY A 139 5.47 -14.07 -14.51
N VAL A 140 6.50 -14.74 -13.98
CA VAL A 140 6.44 -15.60 -12.80
C VAL A 140 6.76 -14.72 -11.59
N GLY A 141 5.71 -14.19 -10.96
CA GLY A 141 5.82 -13.42 -9.73
C GLY A 141 5.69 -14.30 -8.48
N ARG A 142 5.74 -13.67 -7.31
CA ARG A 142 5.46 -14.32 -6.00
C ARG A 142 4.19 -15.18 -6.00
N ASP A 143 3.15 -14.67 -6.65
CA ASP A 143 1.81 -15.27 -6.70
C ASP A 143 1.87 -16.60 -7.44
N SER A 144 2.56 -16.59 -8.59
CA SER A 144 2.82 -17.79 -9.37
C SER A 144 3.68 -18.81 -8.63
N ILE A 145 4.69 -18.36 -7.89
CA ILE A 145 5.53 -19.27 -7.09
C ILE A 145 4.73 -19.88 -5.95
N SER A 146 3.92 -19.08 -5.26
CA SER A 146 3.03 -19.53 -4.19
C SER A 146 2.00 -20.52 -4.71
N ASP A 147 1.33 -20.22 -5.83
CA ASP A 147 0.34 -21.09 -6.46
C ASP A 147 0.93 -22.42 -6.91
N LEU A 148 2.10 -22.37 -7.57
CA LEU A 148 2.83 -23.56 -8.00
C LEU A 148 3.18 -24.42 -6.77
N THR A 149 3.77 -23.80 -5.76
CA THR A 149 4.19 -24.48 -4.52
C THR A 149 2.97 -25.10 -3.84
N THR A 150 1.89 -24.33 -3.67
CA THR A 150 0.63 -24.77 -3.05
C THR A 150 0.04 -25.97 -3.77
N ASN A 151 0.04 -25.99 -5.10
CA ASN A 151 -0.42 -27.14 -5.88
C ASN A 151 0.43 -28.38 -5.63
N LEU A 152 1.76 -28.22 -5.63
CA LEU A 152 2.70 -29.33 -5.50
C LEU A 152 2.74 -29.92 -4.08
N ILE A 153 2.43 -29.11 -3.06
CA ILE A 153 2.32 -29.56 -1.66
C ILE A 153 0.86 -29.76 -1.20
N LYS A 154 -0.11 -29.69 -2.11
CA LYS A 154 -1.54 -29.69 -1.75
C LYS A 154 -1.95 -30.91 -0.92
N GLY A 155 -1.42 -32.08 -1.26
CA GLY A 155 -1.66 -33.31 -0.49
C GLY A 155 -1.21 -33.17 0.97
N TYR A 156 -0.06 -32.53 1.22
CA TYR A 156 0.42 -32.25 2.57
C TYR A 156 -0.47 -31.27 3.31
N LEU A 157 -0.94 -30.19 2.66
CA LEU A 157 -1.86 -29.23 3.30
C LEU A 157 -3.19 -29.88 3.67
N CYS A 158 -3.69 -30.81 2.84
CA CYS A 158 -4.86 -31.61 3.16
C CYS A 158 -4.63 -32.49 4.39
N GLU A 159 -3.50 -33.22 4.45
CA GLU A 159 -3.16 -34.07 5.61
C GLU A 159 -2.92 -33.25 6.89
N TYR A 160 -2.24 -32.11 6.77
CA TYR A 160 -2.03 -31.17 7.85
C TYR A 160 -3.37 -30.67 8.41
N THR A 161 -4.32 -30.35 7.54
CA THR A 161 -5.65 -29.88 7.95
C THR A 161 -6.51 -31.01 8.51
N GLU A 162 -6.50 -32.19 7.89
CA GLU A 162 -7.22 -33.37 8.34
C GLU A 162 -6.79 -33.80 9.75
N ARG A 163 -5.48 -33.77 10.04
CA ARG A 163 -4.96 -34.03 11.40
C ARG A 163 -5.53 -33.05 12.43
N PHE A 164 -5.59 -31.76 12.09
CA PHE A 164 -6.20 -30.76 12.97
C PHE A 164 -7.71 -31.01 13.14
N ALA A 165 -8.41 -31.23 12.03
CA ALA A 165 -9.85 -31.44 11.99
C ALA A 165 -10.27 -32.62 12.86
N ARG A 166 -9.61 -33.78 12.70
CA ARG A 166 -9.89 -34.99 13.50
C ARG A 166 -9.60 -34.81 14.98
N ALA A 167 -8.63 -33.97 15.33
CA ALA A 167 -8.23 -33.77 16.73
C ALA A 167 -9.09 -32.72 17.45
N ARG A 168 -9.54 -31.68 16.76
CA ARG A 168 -10.08 -30.45 17.37
C ARG A 168 -11.50 -30.08 16.95
N LEU A 169 -12.00 -30.58 15.82
CA LEU A 169 -13.29 -30.17 15.28
C LEU A 169 -14.39 -31.18 15.57
N SER A 170 -15.63 -30.67 15.64
CA SER A 170 -16.82 -31.52 15.68
C SER A 170 -16.98 -32.28 14.35
N PRO A 171 -17.38 -33.57 14.37
CA PRO A 171 -17.72 -34.30 13.16
C PRO A 171 -18.79 -33.63 12.29
N SER A 172 -19.64 -32.76 12.87
CA SER A 172 -20.70 -32.05 12.14
C SER A 172 -20.18 -31.00 11.16
N VAL A 173 -18.94 -30.54 11.32
CA VAL A 173 -18.32 -29.51 10.47
C VAL A 173 -17.18 -30.08 9.61
N VAL A 174 -17.08 -31.40 9.53
CA VAL A 174 -16.06 -32.12 8.76
C VAL A 174 -16.75 -33.02 7.74
N SER A 175 -16.22 -33.12 6.53
CA SER A 175 -16.71 -34.05 5.50
C SER A 175 -15.56 -34.59 4.66
N SER A 176 -15.78 -35.76 4.06
CA SER A 176 -14.82 -36.36 3.14
C SER A 176 -14.91 -35.70 1.76
N PHE A 177 -13.82 -35.09 1.31
CA PHE A 177 -13.72 -34.48 -0.03
C PHE A 177 -12.72 -35.24 -0.91
N PRO A 178 -13.09 -35.60 -2.16
CA PRO A 178 -12.11 -36.02 -3.15
C PRO A 178 -11.35 -34.80 -3.65
N VAL A 179 -10.08 -34.68 -3.24
CA VAL A 179 -9.21 -33.58 -3.69
C VAL A 179 -8.45 -34.03 -4.92
N GLU A 180 -8.83 -33.47 -6.08
CA GLU A 180 -8.18 -33.71 -7.36
C GLU A 180 -6.71 -33.26 -7.35
N LYS A 181 -5.86 -33.95 -8.11
CA LYS A 181 -4.41 -33.67 -8.18
C LYS A 181 -3.74 -33.49 -6.80
N ALA A 182 -4.05 -34.38 -5.86
CA ALA A 182 -3.45 -34.36 -4.53
C ALA A 182 -2.10 -35.08 -4.47
N VAL A 183 -1.92 -36.11 -5.31
CA VAL A 183 -0.72 -36.96 -5.33
C VAL A 183 -0.26 -37.18 -6.76
N PHE A 184 1.02 -36.94 -7.05
CA PHE A 184 1.60 -37.27 -8.35
C PHE A 184 2.24 -38.66 -8.33
N ASN A 185 1.92 -39.51 -9.30
CA ASN A 185 2.55 -40.80 -9.46
C ASN A 185 3.58 -40.75 -10.61
N PRO A 186 4.89 -40.79 -10.31
CA PRO A 186 5.93 -40.70 -11.32
C PRO A 186 5.99 -41.93 -12.23
N ALA A 187 5.51 -43.09 -11.80
CA ALA A 187 5.52 -44.31 -12.62
C ALA A 187 4.43 -44.27 -13.70
N THR A 188 3.27 -43.66 -13.40
CA THR A 188 2.17 -43.52 -14.36
C THR A 188 2.12 -42.15 -15.04
N GLU A 189 2.97 -41.20 -14.63
CA GLU A 189 3.00 -39.81 -15.12
C GLU A 189 1.66 -39.05 -14.90
N LEU A 190 0.87 -39.46 -13.90
CA LEU A 190 -0.49 -38.95 -13.66
C LEU A 190 -0.65 -38.39 -12.25
N TRP A 191 -1.43 -37.31 -12.17
CA TRP A 191 -1.98 -36.84 -10.91
C TRP A 191 -3.20 -37.67 -10.52
N ALA A 192 -3.28 -38.05 -9.25
CA ALA A 192 -4.38 -38.79 -8.67
C ALA A 192 -5.14 -37.95 -7.63
N ALA A 193 -6.46 -38.16 -7.58
CA ALA A 193 -7.28 -37.67 -6.49
C ALA A 193 -7.05 -38.51 -5.23
N LYS A 194 -7.14 -37.86 -4.06
CA LYS A 194 -7.15 -38.54 -2.75
C LYS A 194 -8.26 -37.92 -1.90
N SER A 195 -8.97 -38.77 -1.16
CA SER A 195 -10.02 -38.31 -0.24
C SER A 195 -9.43 -37.92 1.11
N TYR A 196 -9.93 -36.83 1.68
CA TYR A 196 -9.52 -36.29 2.99
C TYR A 196 -10.74 -35.84 3.80
N ASP A 197 -10.70 -36.03 5.12
CA ASP A 197 -11.69 -35.48 6.04
C ASP A 197 -11.32 -34.03 6.38
N LEU A 198 -12.00 -33.07 5.76
CA LEU A 198 -11.65 -31.65 5.84
C LEU A 198 -12.79 -30.80 6.43
N PRO A 199 -12.47 -29.67 7.09
CA PRO A 199 -13.47 -28.72 7.56
C PRO A 199 -14.29 -28.18 6.38
N VAL A 200 -15.62 -28.15 6.54
CA VAL A 200 -16.55 -27.69 5.51
C VAL A 200 -16.94 -26.24 5.76
N HIS A 201 -16.81 -25.40 4.75
CA HIS A 201 -17.36 -24.05 4.76
C HIS A 201 -18.00 -23.72 3.41
N ARG A 202 -19.28 -23.33 3.42
CA ARG A 202 -20.05 -22.94 2.21
C ARG A 202 -19.99 -23.97 1.06
N GLY A 203 -20.07 -25.26 1.41
CA GLY A 203 -20.08 -26.36 0.45
C GLY A 203 -18.72 -26.70 -0.19
N ASP A 204 -17.65 -26.05 0.25
CA ASP A 204 -16.27 -26.36 -0.13
C ASP A 204 -15.45 -26.70 1.13
N TYR A 205 -14.27 -27.29 0.95
CA TYR A 205 -13.36 -27.56 2.05
C TYR A 205 -12.47 -26.36 2.36
N VAL A 206 -11.92 -26.34 3.57
CA VAL A 206 -10.96 -25.32 4.03
C VAL A 206 -9.61 -25.99 4.29
N LEU A 207 -8.51 -25.30 3.95
CA LEU A 207 -7.15 -25.74 4.23
C LEU A 207 -6.47 -24.81 5.23
N LEU A 208 -5.90 -25.40 6.28
CA LEU A 208 -4.97 -24.73 7.17
C LEU A 208 -3.55 -24.81 6.60
N THR A 209 -2.76 -23.78 6.85
CA THR A 209 -1.37 -23.72 6.40
C THR A 209 -0.43 -23.41 7.58
N PRO A 210 0.72 -24.10 7.68
CA PRO A 210 1.73 -23.80 8.69
C PRO A 210 2.27 -22.36 8.56
N LYS A 211 2.35 -21.62 9.67
CA LYS A 211 2.82 -20.23 9.70
C LYS A 211 4.26 -20.06 9.23
N ASP A 212 5.09 -21.07 9.47
CA ASP A 212 6.51 -21.09 9.11
C ASP A 212 6.77 -21.39 7.63
N LEU A 213 5.72 -21.63 6.83
CA LEU A 213 5.77 -21.66 5.36
C LEU A 213 5.34 -20.33 4.72
N LEU A 214 4.82 -19.39 5.52
CA LEU A 214 4.22 -18.16 5.02
C LEU A 214 5.21 -16.99 5.00
N THR A 215 5.00 -16.10 4.04
CA THR A 215 5.69 -14.81 3.95
C THR A 215 4.74 -13.70 3.47
N LYS A 216 5.19 -12.44 3.56
CA LYS A 216 4.55 -11.26 2.96
C LYS A 216 5.54 -10.59 2.00
N ASP A 217 5.00 -9.92 0.97
CA ASP A 217 5.75 -9.25 -0.10
C ASP A 217 6.32 -10.24 -1.13
N ASP A 218 7.59 -10.12 -1.51
CA ASP A 218 8.27 -11.03 -2.43
C ASP A 218 8.83 -12.27 -1.71
N THR A 219 9.02 -13.37 -2.44
CA THR A 219 9.76 -14.56 -1.99
C THR A 219 11.21 -14.21 -1.65
N TRP A 220 11.85 -15.00 -0.77
CA TRP A 220 13.21 -14.75 -0.29
C TRP A 220 14.24 -14.63 -1.42
N ILE A 221 14.07 -15.46 -2.45
CA ILE A 221 14.77 -15.40 -3.73
C ILE A 221 13.77 -14.87 -4.75
N SER A 222 14.00 -13.65 -5.26
CA SER A 222 13.11 -13.01 -6.24
C SER A 222 13.89 -12.12 -7.20
N ARG A 223 13.34 -11.92 -8.41
CA ARG A 223 13.95 -11.04 -9.41
C ARG A 223 14.06 -9.60 -8.91
N ASN A 224 13.06 -9.11 -8.18
CA ASN A 224 13.05 -7.75 -7.65
C ASN A 224 14.18 -7.54 -6.63
N ASP A 225 14.36 -8.47 -5.68
CA ASP A 225 15.46 -8.40 -4.72
C ASP A 225 16.83 -8.50 -5.41
N LEU A 226 16.98 -9.39 -6.39
CA LEU A 226 18.19 -9.51 -7.22
C LEU A 226 18.54 -8.20 -7.93
N GLU A 227 17.57 -7.54 -8.57
CA GLU A 227 17.79 -6.27 -9.27
C GLU A 227 18.15 -5.14 -8.29
N ASN A 228 17.45 -5.05 -7.15
CA ASN A 228 17.74 -4.05 -6.11
C ASN A 228 19.13 -4.24 -5.49
N ARG A 229 19.61 -5.47 -5.36
CA ARG A 229 20.92 -5.80 -4.77
C ARG A 229 22.05 -5.89 -5.79
N PHE A 230 21.76 -5.74 -7.08
CA PHE A 230 22.70 -5.98 -8.17
C PHE A 230 24.06 -5.29 -7.95
N GLY A 231 24.06 -4.01 -7.56
CA GLY A 231 25.29 -3.24 -7.34
C GLY A 231 26.13 -3.76 -6.18
N ALA A 232 25.50 -4.07 -5.04
CA ALA A 232 26.19 -4.59 -3.86
C ALA A 232 26.73 -6.02 -4.11
N MET A 233 25.92 -6.85 -4.79
CA MET A 233 26.31 -8.19 -5.22
C MET A 233 27.51 -8.14 -6.16
N LEU A 234 27.48 -7.30 -7.20
CA LEU A 234 28.57 -7.19 -8.16
C LEU A 234 29.86 -6.68 -7.51
N SER A 235 29.76 -5.76 -6.55
CA SER A 235 30.91 -5.20 -5.83
C SER A 235 31.59 -6.24 -4.95
N SER A 236 30.80 -7.11 -4.30
CA SER A 236 31.26 -8.17 -3.40
C SER A 236 31.64 -9.47 -4.12
N LEU A 237 31.44 -9.57 -5.43
CA LEU A 237 31.71 -10.78 -6.21
C LEU A 237 33.20 -11.19 -6.11
N PRO A 238 33.53 -12.38 -5.58
CA PRO A 238 34.93 -12.81 -5.41
C PRO A 238 35.67 -13.04 -6.74
N ASN A 239 34.94 -13.43 -7.79
CA ASN A 239 35.52 -13.68 -9.11
C ASN A 239 35.81 -12.36 -9.83
N GLU A 240 37.04 -11.87 -9.72
CA GLU A 240 37.46 -10.60 -10.30
C GLU A 240 37.32 -10.55 -11.82
N HIS A 241 37.57 -11.67 -12.51
CA HIS A 241 37.44 -11.75 -13.96
C HIS A 241 35.97 -11.62 -14.40
N LEU A 242 35.05 -12.31 -13.73
CA LEU A 242 33.62 -12.19 -14.00
C LEU A 242 33.14 -10.76 -13.70
N ARG A 243 33.54 -10.19 -12.56
CA ARG A 243 33.22 -8.81 -12.19
C ARG A 243 33.70 -7.81 -13.25
N ALA A 244 34.93 -7.95 -13.75
CA ALA A 244 35.48 -7.11 -14.80
C ALA A 244 34.70 -7.25 -16.13
N ARG A 245 34.33 -8.47 -16.53
CA ARG A 245 33.51 -8.74 -17.73
C ARG A 245 32.14 -8.06 -17.65
N VAL A 246 31.48 -8.16 -16.49
CA VAL A 246 30.17 -7.53 -16.25
C VAL A 246 30.30 -6.01 -16.25
N ASN A 247 31.30 -5.44 -15.57
CA ASN A 247 31.55 -3.99 -15.57
C ASN A 247 31.82 -3.46 -16.97
N ASN A 248 32.60 -4.19 -17.79
CA ASN A 248 32.85 -3.82 -19.18
C ASN A 248 31.55 -3.86 -20.00
N TYR A 249 30.72 -4.88 -19.82
CA TYR A 249 29.42 -4.98 -20.48
C TYR A 249 28.49 -3.81 -20.13
N LEU A 250 28.41 -3.45 -18.84
CA LEU A 250 27.61 -2.32 -18.37
C LEU A 250 28.16 -0.99 -18.90
N SER A 251 29.48 -0.80 -18.89
CA SER A 251 30.13 0.40 -19.40
C SER A 251 29.89 0.61 -20.91
N GLY A 252 29.75 -0.48 -21.67
CA GLY A 252 29.36 -0.41 -23.08
C GLY A 252 27.90 0.00 -23.32
N LYS A 253 27.03 -0.14 -22.32
CA LYS A 253 25.59 0.16 -22.41
C LYS A 253 25.18 1.45 -21.69
N LEU A 254 26.00 1.92 -20.76
CA LEU A 254 25.68 3.05 -19.88
C LEU A 254 26.61 4.23 -20.15
N SER A 255 26.05 5.43 -20.03
CA SER A 255 26.78 6.69 -20.15
C SER A 255 26.57 7.55 -18.90
N LYS A 256 27.36 8.61 -18.73
CA LYS A 256 27.17 9.59 -17.63
C LYS A 256 25.79 10.28 -17.64
N LYS A 257 25.04 10.20 -18.75
CA LYS A 257 23.68 10.78 -18.89
C LYS A 257 22.55 9.74 -18.73
N SER A 258 22.88 8.47 -18.49
CA SER A 258 21.89 7.40 -18.36
C SER A 258 20.98 7.65 -17.15
N LYS A 259 19.67 7.52 -17.37
CA LYS A 259 18.65 7.65 -16.32
C LYS A 259 18.54 6.34 -15.54
N ALA A 260 17.87 6.38 -14.38
CA ALA A 260 17.62 5.19 -13.56
C ALA A 260 16.99 4.02 -14.35
N LYS A 261 16.07 4.33 -15.27
CA LYS A 261 15.44 3.33 -16.15
C LYS A 261 16.45 2.64 -17.08
N ASP A 262 17.43 3.38 -17.59
CA ASP A 262 18.47 2.84 -18.48
C ASP A 262 19.43 1.94 -17.69
N VAL A 263 19.75 2.34 -16.46
CA VAL A 263 20.56 1.54 -15.52
C VAL A 263 19.86 0.22 -15.21
N ALA A 264 18.58 0.26 -14.83
CA ALA A 264 17.79 -0.95 -14.55
C ALA A 264 17.72 -1.88 -15.78
N ALA A 265 17.51 -1.33 -16.97
CA ALA A 265 17.50 -2.11 -18.21
C ALA A 265 18.86 -2.77 -18.52
N ALA A 266 19.96 -2.05 -18.28
CA ALA A 266 21.32 -2.58 -18.48
C ALA A 266 21.67 -3.67 -17.45
N GLN A 267 21.33 -3.47 -16.18
CA GLN A 267 21.51 -4.47 -15.11
C GLN A 267 20.71 -5.73 -15.40
N SER A 268 19.43 -5.57 -15.74
CA SER A 268 18.56 -6.70 -16.08
C SER A 268 19.10 -7.44 -17.31
N SER A 269 19.63 -6.73 -18.32
CA SER A 269 20.29 -7.36 -19.47
C SER A 269 21.61 -8.05 -19.12
N ALA A 270 22.33 -7.58 -18.10
CA ALA A 270 23.55 -8.23 -17.63
C ALA A 270 23.23 -9.55 -16.89
N LEU A 271 22.16 -9.59 -16.09
CA LEU A 271 21.69 -10.83 -15.45
C LEU A 271 21.37 -11.92 -16.47
N ASP A 272 20.81 -11.56 -17.62
CA ASP A 272 20.48 -12.52 -18.68
C ASP A 272 21.75 -12.97 -19.45
N ALA A 273 22.76 -12.10 -19.57
CA ALA A 273 24.00 -12.38 -20.30
C ALA A 273 25.06 -13.13 -19.47
N PHE A 274 24.97 -13.04 -18.14
CA PHE A 274 25.91 -13.65 -17.20
C PHE A 274 25.17 -14.49 -16.15
N PRO A 275 24.73 -15.73 -16.49
CA PRO A 275 24.02 -16.61 -15.58
C PRO A 275 24.77 -16.88 -14.27
N GLU A 276 26.11 -16.77 -14.28
CA GLU A 276 26.95 -16.92 -13.08
C GLU A 276 26.61 -15.90 -11.98
N LEU A 277 26.06 -14.73 -12.33
CA LEU A 277 25.57 -13.75 -11.36
C LEU A 277 24.32 -14.25 -10.61
N VAL A 278 23.45 -14.97 -11.32
CA VAL A 278 22.23 -15.56 -10.73
C VAL A 278 22.61 -16.65 -9.75
N GLU A 279 23.55 -17.52 -10.11
CA GLU A 279 24.06 -18.57 -9.21
C GLU A 279 24.73 -17.97 -7.96
N TYR A 280 25.55 -16.91 -8.14
CA TYR A 280 26.16 -16.21 -7.02
C TYR A 280 25.13 -15.57 -6.08
N TYR A 281 24.09 -14.96 -6.65
CA TYR A 281 22.97 -14.42 -5.88
C TYR A 281 22.29 -15.51 -5.05
N ILE A 282 21.89 -16.62 -5.67
CA ILE A 282 21.21 -17.72 -4.98
C ILE A 282 22.06 -18.19 -3.80
N ARG A 283 23.35 -18.45 -4.02
CA ARG A 283 24.26 -18.87 -2.94
C ARG A 283 24.29 -17.87 -1.78
N LEU A 284 24.37 -16.56 -2.07
CA LEU A 284 24.34 -15.53 -1.05
C LEU A 284 23.04 -15.57 -0.23
N ARG A 285 21.90 -15.85 -0.88
CA ARG A 285 20.60 -15.97 -0.22
C ARG A 285 20.47 -17.25 0.59
N GLU A 286 21.04 -18.36 0.14
CA GLU A 286 21.14 -19.62 0.91
C GLU A 286 21.99 -19.45 2.17
N GLU A 287 23.14 -18.79 2.07
CA GLU A 287 24.02 -18.49 3.21
C GLU A 287 23.33 -17.60 4.25
N GLN A 288 22.37 -16.79 3.82
CA GLN A 288 21.55 -15.91 4.67
C GLN A 288 20.18 -16.52 5.01
N GLY A 289 19.99 -17.83 4.83
CA GLY A 289 18.68 -18.47 4.97
C GLY A 289 18.01 -18.27 6.34
N ASP A 290 18.77 -18.17 7.44
CA ASP A 290 18.22 -17.90 8.77
C ASP A 290 17.53 -16.52 8.84
N GLN A 291 18.01 -15.56 8.05
CA GLN A 291 17.34 -14.26 7.91
C GLN A 291 16.01 -14.40 7.18
N ALA A 292 15.87 -15.35 6.24
CA ALA A 292 14.62 -15.61 5.54
C ALA A 292 13.53 -16.01 6.53
N THR A 293 13.80 -17.02 7.36
CA THR A 293 12.87 -17.48 8.38
C THR A 293 12.52 -16.34 9.35
N SER A 294 13.52 -15.63 9.89
CA SER A 294 13.26 -14.53 10.83
C SER A 294 12.45 -13.39 10.21
N VAL A 295 12.76 -12.96 8.98
CA VAL A 295 12.07 -11.86 8.31
C VAL A 295 10.65 -12.28 7.94
N SER A 296 10.47 -13.48 7.39
CA SER A 296 9.15 -14.01 7.04
C SER A 296 8.27 -14.16 8.28
N SER A 297 8.78 -14.72 9.38
CA SER A 297 8.03 -14.82 10.64
C SER A 297 7.61 -13.44 11.18
N GLN A 298 8.50 -12.44 11.16
CA GLN A 298 8.15 -11.07 11.59
C GLN A 298 7.06 -10.46 10.71
N LYS A 299 7.12 -10.69 9.40
CA LYS A 299 6.11 -10.20 8.46
C LYS A 299 4.76 -10.91 8.64
N VAL A 300 4.76 -12.22 8.83
CA VAL A 300 3.56 -13.03 9.10
C VAL A 300 2.91 -12.56 10.41
N GLU A 301 3.70 -12.30 11.45
CA GLU A 301 3.19 -11.82 12.73
C GLU A 301 2.63 -10.39 12.62
N ALA A 302 3.29 -9.51 11.85
CA ALA A 302 2.74 -8.19 11.54
C ALA A 302 1.39 -8.28 10.79
N THR A 303 1.27 -9.21 9.83
CA THR A 303 0.01 -9.48 9.13
C THR A 303 -1.06 -10.03 10.08
N ARG A 304 -0.73 -10.98 10.94
CA ARG A 304 -1.63 -11.52 11.96
C ARG A 304 -2.16 -10.40 12.84
N LYS A 305 -1.27 -9.58 13.40
CA LYS A 305 -1.66 -8.45 14.24
C LYS A 305 -2.59 -7.49 13.50
N ALA A 306 -2.23 -7.10 12.27
CA ALA A 306 -2.97 -6.10 11.51
C ALA A 306 -4.32 -6.60 10.99
N PHE A 307 -4.39 -7.83 10.49
CA PHE A 307 -5.55 -8.35 9.77
C PHE A 307 -6.33 -9.41 10.52
N VAL A 308 -5.90 -9.85 11.70
CA VAL A 308 -6.65 -10.79 12.56
C VAL A 308 -6.96 -10.08 13.87
N GLU A 309 -5.95 -9.75 14.66
CA GLU A 309 -6.15 -9.25 16.03
C GLU A 309 -6.79 -7.86 16.06
N GLN A 310 -6.24 -6.90 15.33
CA GLN A 310 -6.76 -5.52 15.26
C GLN A 310 -8.15 -5.48 14.62
N VAL A 311 -8.40 -6.30 13.60
CA VAL A 311 -9.72 -6.39 12.95
C VAL A 311 -10.76 -6.99 13.89
N LYS A 312 -10.44 -8.11 14.57
CA LYS A 312 -11.31 -8.69 15.59
C LYS A 312 -11.61 -7.71 16.71
N ALA A 313 -10.60 -6.99 17.20
CA ALA A 313 -10.78 -5.94 18.21
C ALA A 313 -11.69 -4.81 17.70
N LEU A 314 -11.48 -4.34 16.47
CA LEU A 314 -12.32 -3.31 15.85
C LEU A 314 -13.79 -3.75 15.74
N ILE A 315 -14.02 -5.00 15.32
CA ILE A 315 -15.36 -5.59 15.21
C ILE A 315 -16.02 -5.68 16.58
N ARG A 316 -15.35 -6.30 17.55
CA ARG A 316 -15.91 -6.59 18.89
C ARG A 316 -16.09 -5.33 19.74
N ASP A 317 -15.09 -4.46 19.76
CA ASP A 317 -15.03 -3.36 20.73
C ASP A 317 -15.66 -2.08 20.20
N HIS A 318 -15.83 -1.94 18.87
CA HIS A 318 -16.34 -0.70 18.27
C HIS A 318 -17.52 -0.91 17.31
N LEU A 319 -17.44 -1.83 16.34
CA LEU A 319 -18.49 -1.97 15.32
C LEU A 319 -19.76 -2.66 15.85
N GLN A 320 -19.61 -3.77 16.57
CA GLN A 320 -20.74 -4.48 17.20
C GLN A 320 -21.50 -3.58 18.19
N PRO A 321 -20.86 -2.90 19.16
CA PRO A 321 -21.58 -2.01 20.09
C PRO A 321 -22.21 -0.80 19.40
N ALA A 322 -21.66 -0.36 18.27
CA ALA A 322 -22.23 0.72 17.46
C ALA A 322 -23.42 0.26 16.59
N GLY A 323 -23.85 -1.00 16.70
CA GLY A 323 -24.96 -1.57 15.95
C GLY A 323 -24.69 -1.68 14.44
N PHE A 324 -23.42 -1.73 14.02
CA PHE A 324 -23.04 -1.76 12.59
C PHE A 324 -23.69 -2.95 11.85
N TYR A 325 -23.88 -4.07 12.55
CA TYR A 325 -24.43 -5.31 12.01
C TYR A 325 -25.95 -5.44 12.17
N ASP A 326 -26.56 -4.62 13.02
CA ASP A 326 -28.01 -4.61 13.27
C ASP A 326 -28.79 -3.75 12.24
N ILE A 327 -28.05 -3.08 11.34
CA ILE A 327 -28.63 -2.21 10.32
C ILE A 327 -29.37 -3.06 9.28
N SER A 328 -30.68 -2.81 9.16
CA SER A 328 -31.60 -3.52 8.28
C SER A 328 -32.32 -2.55 7.34
N GLY A 329 -32.83 -3.07 6.22
CA GLY A 329 -33.53 -2.28 5.21
C GLY A 329 -33.25 -2.78 3.80
N ASP A 330 -33.53 -1.94 2.79
CA ASP A 330 -33.08 -2.20 1.43
C ASP A 330 -31.56 -2.03 1.30
N ALA A 331 -31.03 -2.37 0.13
CA ALA A 331 -29.61 -2.27 -0.17
C ALA A 331 -29.02 -0.88 0.15
N LYS A 332 -29.77 0.17 -0.18
CA LYS A 332 -29.31 1.55 0.00
C LYS A 332 -29.30 1.92 1.48
N ALA A 333 -30.34 1.56 2.23
CA ALA A 333 -30.46 1.84 3.66
C ALA A 333 -29.37 1.13 4.49
N ILE A 334 -29.10 -0.14 4.21
CA ILE A 334 -28.02 -0.89 4.85
C ILE A 334 -26.67 -0.22 4.60
N ARG A 335 -26.40 0.15 3.35
CA ARG A 335 -25.17 0.82 2.94
C ARG A 335 -25.00 2.17 3.65
N ASP A 336 -25.99 3.05 3.55
CA ASP A 336 -25.90 4.42 4.05
C ASP A 336 -25.79 4.41 5.59
N GLY A 337 -26.52 3.50 6.26
CA GLY A 337 -26.40 3.28 7.70
C GLY A 337 -25.01 2.80 8.11
N ARG A 338 -24.45 1.81 7.39
CA ARG A 338 -23.11 1.28 7.67
C ARG A 338 -22.02 2.32 7.45
N LEU A 339 -22.08 3.09 6.37
CA LEU A 339 -21.13 4.20 6.13
C LEU A 339 -21.18 5.24 7.25
N LYS A 340 -22.38 5.63 7.68
CA LYS A 340 -22.56 6.56 8.81
C LYS A 340 -22.02 5.99 10.12
N CYS A 341 -22.21 4.69 10.35
CA CYS A 341 -21.66 4.00 11.51
C CYS A 341 -20.12 3.98 11.47
N LEU A 342 -19.48 3.64 10.33
CA LEU A 342 -18.03 3.72 10.16
C LEU A 342 -17.50 5.13 10.41
N GLN A 343 -18.18 6.15 9.89
CA GLN A 343 -17.81 7.55 10.12
C GLN A 343 -17.80 7.88 11.61
N GLY A 344 -18.83 7.46 12.35
CA GLY A 344 -18.92 7.64 13.80
C GLY A 344 -17.82 6.89 14.56
N VAL A 345 -17.58 5.62 14.22
CA VAL A 345 -16.58 4.77 14.85
C VAL A 345 -15.17 5.31 14.63
N PHE A 346 -14.79 5.63 13.40
CA PHE A 346 -13.45 6.14 13.09
C PHE A 346 -13.24 7.61 13.47
N SER A 347 -14.26 8.30 13.97
CA SER A 347 -14.08 9.60 14.64
C SER A 347 -13.46 9.46 16.04
N GLN A 348 -13.42 8.25 16.60
CA GLN A 348 -12.81 7.94 17.90
C GLN A 348 -11.33 7.59 17.71
N ASP A 349 -10.46 8.17 18.54
CA ASP A 349 -9.00 7.95 18.46
C ASP A 349 -8.65 6.48 18.71
N GLU A 350 -9.39 5.78 19.57
CA GLU A 350 -9.19 4.37 19.91
C GLU A 350 -9.43 3.46 18.69
N ALA A 351 -10.57 3.59 18.01
CA ALA A 351 -10.88 2.80 16.82
C ALA A 351 -9.91 3.11 15.67
N LEU A 352 -9.54 4.38 15.50
CA LEU A 352 -8.58 4.80 14.49
C LEU A 352 -7.16 4.29 14.79
N SER A 353 -6.82 4.09 16.06
CA SER A 353 -5.52 3.52 16.47
C SER A 353 -5.37 2.04 16.09
N LEU A 354 -6.47 1.30 15.96
CA LEU A 354 -6.47 -0.08 15.48
C LEU A 354 -6.11 -0.19 13.99
N LEU A 355 -6.14 0.91 13.24
CA LEU A 355 -5.67 1.01 11.86
C LEU A 355 -4.24 1.58 11.77
N LYS A 356 -3.44 1.43 12.83
CA LYS A 356 -2.03 1.81 12.88
C LYS A 356 -1.15 0.57 13.08
N ASP A 357 -0.03 0.51 12.35
CA ASP A 357 1.05 -0.45 12.58
C ASP A 357 2.24 0.27 13.25
N ARG A 358 2.69 -0.25 14.40
CA ARG A 358 3.76 0.34 15.24
C ARG A 358 3.59 1.84 15.53
N GLY A 359 2.35 2.32 15.62
CA GLY A 359 2.02 3.73 15.87
C GLY A 359 1.94 4.60 14.61
N GLU A 360 2.33 4.07 13.44
CA GLU A 360 2.15 4.73 12.15
C GLU A 360 0.84 4.29 11.50
N ALA A 361 0.13 5.22 10.86
CA ALA A 361 -1.08 4.87 10.11
C ALA A 361 -0.79 3.86 9.00
N ILE A 362 -1.75 2.97 8.70
CA ILE A 362 -1.70 2.15 7.49
C ILE A 362 -1.49 3.08 6.29
N GLN A 363 -0.36 2.90 5.59
CA GLN A 363 0.01 3.70 4.43
C GLN A 363 -0.49 3.08 3.11
N SER A 364 -0.95 1.83 3.16
CA SER A 364 -1.33 1.04 1.99
C SER A 364 -2.85 1.10 1.77
N GLU A 365 -3.27 1.66 0.63
CA GLU A 365 -4.69 1.63 0.25
C GLU A 365 -5.22 0.20 0.09
N SER A 366 -4.39 -0.76 -0.35
CA SER A 366 -4.82 -2.16 -0.51
C SER A 366 -5.11 -2.81 0.84
N ASP A 367 -4.27 -2.55 1.85
CA ASP A 367 -4.40 -3.11 3.19
C ASP A 367 -5.66 -2.54 3.87
N LEU A 368 -5.90 -1.24 3.72
CA LEU A 368 -7.10 -0.61 4.25
C LEU A 368 -8.38 -1.12 3.57
N ARG A 369 -8.37 -1.30 2.23
CA ARG A 369 -9.49 -1.90 1.50
C ARG A 369 -9.77 -3.32 1.97
N LEU A 370 -8.73 -4.12 2.22
CA LEU A 370 -8.88 -5.47 2.75
C LEU A 370 -9.55 -5.47 4.13
N ILE A 371 -9.09 -4.62 5.05
CA ILE A 371 -9.72 -4.49 6.38
C ILE A 371 -11.20 -4.11 6.24
N LEU A 372 -11.50 -3.10 5.43
CA LEU A 372 -12.88 -2.68 5.17
C LEU A 372 -13.75 -3.81 4.62
N ARG A 373 -13.19 -4.65 3.76
CA ARG A 373 -13.89 -5.79 3.19
C ARG A 373 -14.22 -6.83 4.25
N ILE A 374 -13.26 -7.16 5.11
CA ILE A 374 -13.47 -8.13 6.21
C ILE A 374 -14.57 -7.61 7.15
N ILE A 375 -14.49 -6.35 7.60
CA ILE A 375 -15.50 -5.81 8.53
C ILE A 375 -16.89 -5.67 7.88
N TRP A 376 -16.96 -5.36 6.58
CA TRP A 376 -18.24 -5.13 5.90
C TRP A 376 -19.02 -6.43 5.66
N HIS A 377 -18.31 -7.52 5.40
CA HIS A 377 -18.92 -8.82 5.12
C HIS A 377 -19.20 -9.66 6.37
N TYR A 378 -18.97 -9.12 7.57
CA TYR A 378 -19.55 -9.68 8.78
C TYR A 378 -21.07 -9.50 8.69
N THR A 379 -21.79 -10.62 8.60
CA THR A 379 -23.24 -10.74 8.77
C THR A 379 -23.51 -12.09 9.42
N ASP A 380 -24.34 -12.11 10.46
CA ASP A 380 -24.69 -13.31 11.21
C ASP A 380 -25.47 -14.34 10.35
N GLU A 381 -24.88 -15.54 10.40
CA GLU A 381 -25.24 -16.94 10.15
C GLU A 381 -26.37 -17.47 9.26
N ASP A 382 -27.50 -16.84 8.94
CA ASP A 382 -28.64 -17.69 8.49
C ASP A 382 -28.89 -17.92 6.99
N ASP A 383 -28.14 -17.31 6.04
CA ASP A 383 -28.36 -17.65 4.62
C ASP A 383 -27.24 -17.19 3.67
N LEU A 384 -26.08 -17.88 3.68
CA LEU A 384 -24.90 -17.49 2.88
C LEU A 384 -24.46 -18.53 1.84
N GLY A 385 -25.44 -19.14 1.14
CA GLY A 385 -25.23 -19.67 -0.21
C GLY A 385 -25.19 -18.56 -1.27
N GLU A 386 -25.91 -17.47 -1.01
CA GLU A 386 -25.83 -16.20 -1.72
C GLU A 386 -26.12 -15.10 -0.69
N LEU A 387 -25.17 -14.22 -0.37
CA LEU A 387 -25.46 -12.97 0.35
C LEU A 387 -26.79 -12.39 -0.15
N PRO A 388 -27.68 -11.87 0.73
CA PRO A 388 -28.96 -11.32 0.31
C PRO A 388 -28.75 -10.40 -0.89
N PRO A 389 -29.56 -10.48 -1.97
CA PRO A 389 -29.40 -9.61 -3.13
C PRO A 389 -29.31 -8.13 -2.75
N ALA A 390 -29.97 -7.73 -1.67
CA ALA A 390 -29.84 -6.41 -1.06
C ALA A 390 -28.43 -6.11 -0.52
N VAL A 391 -27.74 -7.05 0.14
CA VAL A 391 -26.37 -6.87 0.67
C VAL A 391 -25.31 -6.95 -0.44
N LYS A 392 -25.51 -7.82 -1.45
CA LYS A 392 -24.70 -7.83 -2.68
C LYS A 392 -24.87 -6.53 -3.48
N ALA A 393 -26.10 -6.04 -3.61
CA ALA A 393 -26.42 -4.77 -4.29
C ALA A 393 -26.08 -3.54 -3.44
N SER A 394 -25.98 -3.66 -2.11
CA SER A 394 -25.56 -2.59 -1.20
C SER A 394 -24.07 -2.38 -1.16
N TRP A 395 -23.29 -3.18 -1.89
CA TRP A 395 -21.84 -3.04 -2.01
C TRP A 395 -21.47 -2.35 -3.34
N PRO A 396 -21.51 -1.02 -3.38
CA PRO A 396 -20.84 -0.28 -4.41
C PRO A 396 -19.34 -0.18 -4.08
N LEU A 397 -18.56 -1.24 -4.36
CA LEU A 397 -17.08 -1.28 -4.37
C LEU A 397 -16.40 -0.21 -3.49
N LEU A 398 -16.66 -0.25 -2.18
CA LEU A 398 -16.19 0.78 -1.24
C LEU A 398 -14.68 0.89 -1.36
N THR A 399 -14.21 1.99 -1.91
CA THR A 399 -12.80 2.19 -2.18
C THR A 399 -12.22 3.09 -1.11
N ALA A 400 -11.29 2.56 -0.31
CA ALA A 400 -10.53 3.37 0.62
C ALA A 400 -9.51 4.23 -0.14
N LYS A 401 -9.39 5.50 0.25
CA LYS A 401 -8.40 6.43 -0.30
C LYS A 401 -7.55 7.08 0.78
N LEU A 402 -6.24 7.16 0.50
CA LEU A 402 -5.21 7.76 1.33
C LEU A 402 -4.37 8.70 0.47
N GLY A 403 -3.94 9.84 1.02
CA GLY A 403 -2.92 10.65 0.36
C GLY A 403 -2.98 12.14 0.64
N SER A 404 -1.92 12.85 0.24
CA SER A 404 -1.88 14.32 0.19
C SER A 404 -2.64 14.84 -1.03
N SER A 405 -3.30 15.99 -0.87
CA SER A 405 -4.29 16.64 -1.77
C SER A 405 -4.31 16.19 -3.25
N SER A 406 -3.21 16.32 -4.01
CA SER A 406 -3.21 16.09 -5.47
C SER A 406 -3.25 14.63 -5.93
N GLN A 407 -2.80 13.67 -5.11
CA GLN A 407 -2.95 12.24 -5.37
C GLN A 407 -4.33 11.75 -4.95
N LEU A 408 -4.83 12.27 -3.83
CA LEU A 408 -6.14 11.96 -3.29
C LEU A 408 -7.26 12.35 -4.28
N GLU A 409 -7.22 13.57 -4.82
CA GLU A 409 -8.25 14.04 -5.77
C GLU A 409 -8.32 13.17 -7.03
N ARG A 410 -7.18 12.84 -7.64
CA ARG A 410 -7.13 11.95 -8.82
C ARG A 410 -7.63 10.55 -8.48
N GLY A 411 -7.27 10.03 -7.31
CA GLY A 411 -7.74 8.73 -6.83
C GLY A 411 -9.25 8.67 -6.63
N VAL A 412 -9.83 9.70 -6.01
CA VAL A 412 -11.28 9.82 -5.77
C VAL A 412 -12.03 9.94 -7.10
N LYS A 413 -11.62 10.86 -7.99
CA LYS A 413 -12.24 11.02 -9.32
C LYS A 413 -12.16 9.74 -10.15
N SER A 414 -11.03 9.04 -10.12
CA SER A 414 -10.87 7.76 -10.82
C SER A 414 -11.77 6.67 -10.26
N ALA A 415 -12.06 6.68 -8.96
CA ALA A 415 -12.98 5.72 -8.35
C ALA A 415 -14.45 6.05 -8.71
N LEU A 416 -14.84 7.33 -8.62
CA LEU A 416 -16.19 7.81 -8.90
C LEU A 416 -16.60 7.73 -10.38
N ALA A 417 -15.64 7.48 -11.29
CA ALA A 417 -15.90 7.18 -12.70
C ALA A 417 -16.77 5.93 -12.88
N ASP A 418 -16.73 5.01 -11.91
CA ASP A 418 -17.69 3.92 -11.82
C ASP A 418 -18.96 4.44 -11.09
N PRO A 419 -20.14 4.43 -11.74
CA PRO A 419 -21.37 4.90 -11.12
C PRO A 419 -21.79 4.05 -9.91
N LEU A 420 -21.26 2.83 -9.80
CA LEU A 420 -21.49 1.90 -8.70
C LEU A 420 -20.35 1.92 -7.67
N LYS A 421 -19.46 2.92 -7.65
CA LYS A 421 -18.43 3.04 -6.59
C LYS A 421 -18.76 4.14 -5.59
N GLU A 422 -18.57 3.80 -4.32
CA GLU A 422 -18.52 4.75 -3.20
C GLU A 422 -17.07 4.87 -2.71
N VAL A 423 -16.73 6.03 -2.16
CA VAL A 423 -15.36 6.31 -1.68
C VAL A 423 -15.37 6.65 -0.20
N ALA A 424 -14.61 5.89 0.59
CA ALA A 424 -14.29 6.27 1.96
C ALA A 424 -12.88 6.87 2.01
N ILE A 425 -12.79 8.13 2.37
CA ILE A 425 -11.50 8.81 2.58
C ILE A 425 -11.12 8.65 4.05
N PHE A 426 -9.96 8.07 4.32
CA PHE A 426 -9.46 7.90 5.69
C PHE A 426 -8.45 8.99 6.03
N ALA A 427 -8.75 9.75 7.10
CA ALA A 427 -7.91 10.82 7.61
C ALA A 427 -7.36 10.45 8.99
N PHE A 428 -6.06 10.13 9.05
CA PHE A 428 -5.38 9.77 10.30
C PHE A 428 -4.79 10.97 11.05
N ASN A 429 -4.79 12.15 10.43
CA ASN A 429 -4.31 13.40 11.01
C ASN A 429 -5.04 14.60 10.39
N GLU A 430 -4.88 15.78 11.01
CA GLU A 430 -5.52 17.03 10.59
C GLU A 430 -5.17 17.42 9.14
N ASN A 431 -3.93 17.20 8.69
CA ASN A 431 -3.53 17.50 7.31
C ASN A 431 -4.30 16.66 6.28
N GLN A 432 -4.50 15.38 6.57
CA GLN A 432 -5.30 14.48 5.73
C GLN A 432 -6.79 14.84 5.78
N ALA A 433 -7.31 15.26 6.94
CA ALA A 433 -8.70 15.72 7.07
C ALA A 433 -8.95 16.99 6.25
N VAL A 434 -8.02 17.96 6.28
CA VAL A 434 -8.08 19.17 5.45
C VAL A 434 -7.99 18.82 3.96
N ALA A 435 -7.07 17.93 3.56
CA ALA A 435 -6.97 17.48 2.18
C ALA A 435 -8.27 16.80 1.70
N ALA A 436 -8.88 15.96 2.53
CA ALA A 436 -10.17 15.33 2.26
C ALA A 436 -11.29 16.37 2.11
N GLY A 437 -11.35 17.35 3.02
CA GLY A 437 -12.32 18.45 2.96
C GLY A 437 -12.22 19.28 1.67
N ARG A 438 -11.00 19.57 1.20
CA ARG A 438 -10.78 20.27 -0.08
C ARG A 438 -11.25 19.45 -1.28
N VAL A 439 -11.02 18.13 -1.27
CA VAL A 439 -11.54 17.25 -2.32
C VAL A 439 -13.06 17.27 -2.32
N MET A 440 -13.70 17.14 -1.15
CA MET A 440 -15.16 17.23 -1.02
C MET A 440 -15.73 18.54 -1.56
N ALA A 441 -15.11 19.69 -1.24
CA ALA A 441 -15.56 21.00 -1.72
C ALA A 441 -15.49 21.16 -3.25
N ARG A 442 -14.63 20.38 -3.93
CA ARG A 442 -14.47 20.38 -5.39
C ARG A 442 -15.37 19.36 -6.10
N LEU A 443 -16.03 18.46 -5.35
CA LEU A 443 -17.03 17.55 -5.90
C LEU A 443 -18.38 18.26 -5.93
N HIS A 444 -19.18 18.00 -6.97
CA HIS A 444 -20.47 18.67 -7.16
C HIS A 444 -21.62 17.66 -7.22
N GLY A 445 -22.77 18.00 -6.64
CA GLY A 445 -24.01 17.22 -6.73
C GLY A 445 -23.86 15.77 -6.25
N LEU A 446 -24.31 14.83 -7.08
CA LEU A 446 -24.33 13.37 -6.81
C LEU A 446 -22.95 12.75 -6.59
N GLU A 447 -21.85 13.43 -6.93
CA GLU A 447 -20.50 12.96 -6.60
C GLU A 447 -20.17 13.13 -5.13
N SER A 448 -20.64 14.21 -4.50
CA SER A 448 -20.38 14.50 -3.09
C SER A 448 -21.15 13.58 -2.14
N GLU A 449 -22.35 13.15 -2.55
CA GLU A 449 -23.15 12.17 -1.80
C GLU A 449 -22.51 10.78 -1.76
N ARG A 450 -21.57 10.51 -2.69
CA ARG A 450 -20.89 9.22 -2.82
C ARG A 450 -19.53 9.12 -2.13
N VAL A 451 -19.20 10.11 -1.30
CA VAL A 451 -17.91 10.20 -0.60
C VAL A 451 -18.14 10.43 0.88
N THR A 452 -17.59 9.54 1.70
CA THR A 452 -17.62 9.63 3.17
C THR A 452 -16.21 9.84 3.69
N ILE A 453 -16.03 10.79 4.62
CA ILE A 453 -14.76 11.00 5.31
C ILE A 453 -14.82 10.26 6.66
N CYS A 454 -13.89 9.33 6.87
CA CYS A 454 -13.69 8.58 8.11
C CYS A 454 -12.36 9.00 8.75
N GLY A 455 -12.30 9.17 10.07
CA GLY A 455 -11.07 9.51 10.77
C GLY A 455 -11.15 10.81 11.57
N VAL A 456 -9.99 11.41 11.86
CA VAL A 456 -9.86 12.63 12.66
C VAL A 456 -10.80 13.69 12.09
N ALA A 457 -11.84 14.02 12.86
CA ALA A 457 -12.73 15.10 12.53
C ALA A 457 -11.90 16.38 12.39
N LEU A 458 -12.26 17.24 11.43
CA LEU A 458 -11.83 18.62 11.49
C LEU A 458 -12.25 19.14 12.87
N LYS A 459 -11.31 19.28 13.80
CA LYS A 459 -11.46 20.25 14.87
C LYS A 459 -11.59 21.55 14.12
N GLY A 460 -12.82 21.99 13.89
CA GLY A 460 -13.05 23.23 13.17
C GLY A 460 -12.14 24.28 13.79
N PRO A 461 -11.47 25.14 12.98
CA PRO A 461 -10.89 26.33 13.57
C PRO A 461 -12.05 26.98 14.33
N ALA A 462 -11.87 27.19 15.64
CA ALA A 462 -12.89 27.77 16.51
C ALA A 462 -13.62 28.86 15.72
N ALA A 463 -14.93 28.69 15.50
CA ALA A 463 -15.72 29.45 14.54
C ALA A 463 -15.20 30.89 14.36
N ARG A 464 -14.37 31.12 13.34
CA ARG A 464 -13.83 32.44 13.05
C ARG A 464 -14.84 33.16 12.19
N LYS A 465 -15.36 34.27 12.72
CA LYS A 465 -16.00 35.31 11.91
C LYS A 465 -14.89 36.10 11.21
N GLY A 466 -14.61 35.76 9.94
CA GLY A 466 -13.70 36.48 9.04
C GLY A 466 -13.11 35.54 7.98
N GLY A 467 -13.18 35.93 6.69
CA GLY A 467 -12.54 35.28 5.52
C GLY A 467 -13.06 33.89 5.14
N GLU A 468 -13.22 33.59 3.84
CA GLU A 468 -13.38 32.20 3.36
C GLU A 468 -12.03 31.45 3.33
N VAL A 469 -10.90 32.17 3.34
CA VAL A 469 -9.53 31.63 3.35
C VAL A 469 -8.58 32.46 4.25
N ASP A 470 -7.56 31.83 4.83
CA ASP A 470 -6.65 32.49 5.79
C ASP A 470 -5.67 33.46 5.09
N PHE A 471 -5.12 33.05 3.95
CA PHE A 471 -4.13 33.84 3.22
C PHE A 471 -4.38 33.92 1.70
N PHE A 472 -4.24 35.10 1.14
CA PHE A 472 -4.01 35.29 -0.29
C PHE A 472 -2.52 35.53 -0.55
N VAL A 473 -1.89 34.78 -1.46
CA VAL A 473 -0.47 34.96 -1.81
C VAL A 473 -0.35 35.80 -3.09
N SER A 474 0.01 37.07 -2.92
CA SER A 474 0.23 38.04 -3.98
C SER A 474 1.69 38.04 -4.43
N TYR A 475 1.92 37.91 -5.73
CA TYR A 475 3.26 37.83 -6.34
C TYR A 475 3.25 38.34 -7.80
N THR A 476 4.41 38.51 -8.43
CA THR A 476 4.52 38.75 -9.89
C THR A 476 4.87 37.47 -10.63
N GLY A 477 4.60 37.40 -11.94
CA GLY A 477 4.94 36.20 -12.72
C GLY A 477 6.38 35.71 -12.59
N ALA A 478 7.34 36.61 -12.34
CA ALA A 478 8.76 36.27 -12.12
C ALA A 478 9.02 35.54 -10.79
N ASP A 479 8.09 35.62 -9.84
CA ASP A 479 8.23 35.14 -8.46
C ASP A 479 7.36 33.90 -8.16
N ALA A 480 6.78 33.29 -9.19
CA ALA A 480 5.84 32.16 -9.07
C ALA A 480 6.39 31.01 -8.21
N ALA A 481 7.65 30.63 -8.41
CA ALA A 481 8.27 29.55 -7.64
C ALA A 481 8.35 29.85 -6.13
N TRP A 482 8.56 31.13 -5.77
CA TRP A 482 8.56 31.55 -4.37
C TRP A 482 7.13 31.60 -3.81
N ALA A 483 6.17 32.08 -4.58
CA ALA A 483 4.76 32.11 -4.18
C ALA A 483 4.22 30.69 -3.93
N GLU A 484 4.49 29.75 -4.83
CA GLU A 484 4.14 28.33 -4.66
C GLU A 484 4.78 27.73 -3.42
N TRP A 485 6.08 28.00 -3.19
CA TRP A 485 6.77 27.46 -2.03
C TRP A 485 6.21 28.02 -0.72
N VAL A 486 5.98 29.34 -0.64
CA VAL A 486 5.40 29.97 0.55
C VAL A 486 3.98 29.48 0.80
N ALA A 487 3.12 29.40 -0.24
CA ALA A 487 1.78 28.84 -0.12
C ALA A 487 1.82 27.40 0.41
N LEU A 488 2.71 26.55 -0.13
CA LEU A 488 2.85 25.17 0.33
C LEU A 488 3.31 25.07 1.80
N GLU A 489 4.21 25.94 2.23
CA GLU A 489 4.64 25.97 3.64
C GLU A 489 3.54 26.49 4.57
N LEU A 490 2.72 27.46 4.15
CA LEU A 490 1.55 27.93 4.89
C LEU A 490 0.50 26.82 5.05
N GLU A 491 0.23 26.08 3.98
CA GLU A 491 -0.67 24.94 4.02
C GLU A 491 -0.14 23.81 4.91
N ARG A 492 1.18 23.57 4.93
CA ARG A 492 1.83 22.63 5.87
C ARG A 492 1.71 23.05 7.33
N LEU A 493 1.50 24.34 7.59
CA LEU A 493 1.27 24.89 8.93
C LEU A 493 -0.22 24.91 9.32
N GLY A 494 -1.10 24.41 8.46
CA GLY A 494 -2.54 24.27 8.74
C GLY A 494 -3.41 25.45 8.27
N PHE A 495 -2.84 26.41 7.52
CA PHE A 495 -3.60 27.53 6.98
C PHE A 495 -4.16 27.24 5.58
N SER A 496 -5.29 27.86 5.24
CA SER A 496 -5.85 27.86 3.88
C SER A 496 -5.27 29.01 3.04
N THR A 497 -4.88 28.71 1.80
CA THR A 497 -4.26 29.71 0.90
C THR A 497 -4.94 29.76 -0.46
N VAL A 498 -4.99 30.95 -1.06
CA VAL A 498 -5.30 31.15 -2.48
C VAL A 498 -4.06 31.71 -3.18
N VAL A 499 -3.66 31.11 -4.31
CA VAL A 499 -2.54 31.54 -5.14
C VAL A 499 -2.84 31.35 -6.62
N GLN A 500 -2.54 32.38 -7.42
CA GLN A 500 -2.91 32.44 -8.85
C GLN A 500 -2.48 31.19 -9.64
N CYS A 501 -1.25 30.70 -9.45
CA CYS A 501 -0.71 29.54 -10.17
C CYS A 501 -1.46 28.22 -9.90
N TRP A 502 -2.23 28.14 -8.81
CA TRP A 502 -3.00 26.94 -8.45
C TRP A 502 -4.49 27.11 -8.73
N ASP A 503 -5.02 28.31 -8.54
CA ASP A 503 -6.47 28.50 -8.41
C ASP A 503 -7.12 29.21 -9.61
N PHE A 504 -6.34 29.76 -10.55
CA PHE A 504 -6.89 30.55 -11.66
C PHE A 504 -6.93 29.73 -12.95
N LEU A 505 -8.14 29.38 -13.40
CA LEU A 505 -8.37 28.57 -14.60
C LEU A 505 -8.22 29.40 -15.89
N PRO A 506 -7.66 28.83 -16.98
CA PRO A 506 -7.62 29.46 -18.30
C PRO A 506 -9.04 29.83 -18.79
N GLY A 507 -9.22 31.07 -19.24
CA GLY A 507 -10.50 31.60 -19.74
C GLY A 507 -11.33 32.41 -18.74
N SER A 508 -10.88 32.54 -17.49
CA SER A 508 -11.53 33.39 -16.48
C SER A 508 -11.03 34.84 -16.53
N SER A 509 -11.87 35.80 -16.13
CA SER A 509 -11.46 37.20 -15.98
C SER A 509 -10.45 37.33 -14.85
N PHE A 510 -9.19 37.58 -15.22
CA PHE A 510 -8.07 37.68 -14.29
C PHE A 510 -8.30 38.74 -13.20
N VAL A 511 -8.90 39.88 -13.58
CA VAL A 511 -9.17 41.01 -12.68
C VAL A 511 -10.25 40.66 -11.64
N ASP A 512 -11.27 39.90 -12.03
CA ASP A 512 -12.37 39.53 -11.12
C ASP A 512 -11.95 38.47 -10.10
N LEU A 513 -11.11 37.51 -10.52
CA LEU A 513 -10.56 36.49 -9.62
C LEU A 513 -9.59 37.09 -8.60
N MET A 514 -8.77 38.04 -9.04
CA MET A 514 -7.88 38.81 -8.16
C MET A 514 -8.67 39.59 -7.11
N HIS A 515 -9.70 40.34 -7.53
CA HIS A 515 -10.52 41.12 -6.61
C HIS A 515 -11.25 40.26 -5.58
N LYS A 516 -11.76 39.09 -6.00
CA LYS A 516 -12.40 38.13 -5.10
C LYS A 516 -11.41 37.54 -4.10
N ALA A 517 -10.21 37.15 -4.54
CA ALA A 517 -9.20 36.57 -3.66
C ALA A 517 -8.74 37.53 -2.55
N THR A 518 -8.57 38.81 -2.87
CA THR A 518 -8.21 39.85 -1.88
C THR A 518 -9.36 40.17 -0.90
N GLN A 519 -10.62 39.99 -1.30
CA GLN A 519 -11.77 40.16 -0.42
C GLN A 519 -12.05 38.94 0.48
N SER A 520 -11.86 37.73 -0.05
CA SER A 520 -12.17 36.48 0.65
C SER A 520 -11.08 36.06 1.63
N ALA A 521 -9.86 36.59 1.50
CA ALA A 521 -8.75 36.29 2.39
C ALA A 521 -8.74 37.16 3.66
N ASP A 522 -8.47 36.52 4.80
CA ASP A 522 -8.24 37.21 6.08
C ASP A 522 -6.99 38.10 6.02
N ARG A 523 -5.91 37.60 5.40
CA ARG A 523 -4.63 38.29 5.26
C ARG A 523 -4.03 38.07 3.87
N THR A 524 -3.20 38.99 3.43
CA THR A 524 -2.48 38.95 2.16
C THR A 524 -0.99 38.83 2.42
N ILE A 525 -0.37 37.75 1.93
CA ILE A 525 1.07 37.59 1.85
C ILE A 525 1.57 38.27 0.57
N ALA A 526 2.46 39.26 0.69
CA ALA A 526 3.09 39.91 -0.47
C ALA A 526 4.53 39.42 -0.65
N ILE A 527 4.82 38.74 -1.75
CA ILE A 527 6.19 38.30 -2.07
C ILE A 527 6.99 39.50 -2.58
N LEU A 528 7.84 40.05 -1.72
CA LEU A 528 8.62 41.24 -2.01
C LEU A 528 9.88 40.92 -2.82
N THR A 529 9.92 41.50 -4.01
CA THR A 529 11.04 41.58 -4.95
C THR A 529 11.07 42.97 -5.60
N PRO A 530 12.17 43.39 -6.23
CA PRO A 530 12.20 44.63 -7.01
C PRO A 530 11.09 44.67 -8.08
N GLU A 531 10.86 43.54 -8.76
CA GLU A 531 9.84 43.41 -9.80
C GLU A 531 8.42 43.54 -9.23
N TYR A 532 8.19 43.10 -7.99
CA TYR A 532 6.92 43.27 -7.28
C TYR A 532 6.60 44.73 -6.99
N LEU A 533 7.60 45.56 -6.68
CA LEU A 533 7.39 46.99 -6.44
C LEU A 533 7.14 47.80 -7.72
N GLU A 534 7.72 47.39 -8.84
CA GLU A 534 7.54 48.04 -10.15
C GLU A 534 6.21 47.67 -10.82
N SER A 535 5.56 46.59 -10.38
CA SER A 535 4.28 46.13 -10.91
C SER A 535 3.12 47.00 -10.46
N ALA A 536 2.57 47.79 -11.40
CA ALA A 536 1.39 48.63 -11.17
C ALA A 536 0.14 47.84 -10.69
N MET A 537 0.06 46.53 -11.00
CA MET A 537 -1.01 45.66 -10.53
C MET A 537 -0.77 45.20 -9.09
N ALA A 538 0.45 44.74 -8.77
CA ALA A 538 0.82 44.35 -7.41
C ALA A 538 0.71 45.53 -6.44
N ALA A 539 1.07 46.74 -6.90
CA ALA A 539 0.91 47.99 -6.16
C ALA A 539 -0.53 48.21 -5.66
N LYS A 540 -1.53 47.98 -6.50
CA LYS A 540 -2.94 48.12 -6.11
C LYS A 540 -3.36 47.12 -5.04
N GLU A 541 -2.87 45.88 -5.14
CA GLU A 541 -3.22 44.79 -4.22
C GLU A 541 -2.67 45.01 -2.82
N TRP A 542 -1.36 45.27 -2.68
CA TRP A 542 -0.78 45.48 -1.35
C TRP A 542 -1.20 46.82 -0.75
N GLN A 543 -1.45 47.86 -1.56
CA GLN A 543 -1.98 49.13 -1.06
C GLN A 543 -3.42 48.98 -0.54
N ALA A 544 -4.27 48.19 -1.20
CA ALA A 544 -5.63 47.91 -0.72
C ALA A 544 -5.61 47.13 0.61
N ALA A 545 -4.73 46.14 0.75
CA ALA A 545 -4.54 45.42 2.00
C ALA A 545 -3.99 46.33 3.11
N LEU A 546 -3.03 47.21 2.79
CA LEU A 546 -2.43 48.16 3.73
C LEU A 546 -3.41 49.24 4.21
N LEU A 547 -4.32 49.71 3.35
CA LEU A 547 -5.40 50.64 3.73
C LEU A 547 -6.35 50.03 4.76
N GLN A 548 -6.57 48.71 4.68
CA GLN A 548 -7.40 47.97 5.65
C GLN A 548 -6.66 47.64 6.96
N ASP A 549 -5.33 47.85 7.01
CA ASP A 549 -4.51 47.72 8.22
C ASP A 549 -4.52 48.96 9.13
N ALA A 550 -5.04 50.09 8.63
CA ALA A 550 -5.13 51.34 9.39
C ALA A 550 -6.08 51.25 10.61
N ASP A 551 -7.01 50.28 10.61
CA ASP A 551 -7.85 49.93 11.76
C ASP A 551 -7.21 48.80 12.58
N VAL A 552 -6.58 49.20 13.69
CA VAL A 552 -5.93 48.43 14.76
C VAL A 552 -6.04 46.88 14.68
N GLY A 553 -4.92 46.24 14.36
CA GLY A 553 -4.53 44.94 14.95
C GLY A 553 -4.67 43.68 14.10
N LYS A 554 -5.19 43.76 12.87
CA LYS A 554 -5.45 42.55 12.05
C LYS A 554 -4.28 42.05 11.17
N ARG A 555 -3.25 42.88 10.95
CA ARG A 555 -2.08 42.54 10.09
C ARG A 555 -2.52 41.93 8.75
N LYS A 556 -3.40 42.64 8.05
CA LYS A 556 -3.97 42.23 6.77
C LYS A 556 -2.91 42.17 5.68
N LEU A 557 -1.82 42.93 5.74
CA LEU A 557 -0.67 42.74 4.86
C LEU A 557 0.52 42.13 5.61
N ILE A 558 1.06 41.02 5.10
CA ILE A 558 2.29 40.39 5.58
C ILE A 558 3.30 40.33 4.43
N PRO A 559 4.29 41.23 4.38
CA PRO A 559 5.30 41.18 3.34
C PRO A 559 6.38 40.13 3.64
N VAL A 560 6.83 39.41 2.61
CA VAL A 560 7.87 38.37 2.67
C VAL A 560 8.97 38.71 1.68
N ARG A 561 10.15 39.11 2.16
CA ARG A 561 11.30 39.47 1.32
C ARG A 561 12.08 38.23 0.90
N VAL A 562 12.15 37.99 -0.41
CA VAL A 562 12.81 36.80 -0.98
C VAL A 562 14.05 37.13 -1.84
N LYS A 563 14.25 38.39 -2.21
CA LYS A 563 15.46 38.90 -2.87
C LYS A 563 16.11 39.99 -2.03
N ASP A 564 17.44 40.12 -2.13
CA ASP A 564 18.16 41.16 -1.40
C ASP A 564 17.95 42.52 -2.07
N PHE A 565 17.08 43.32 -1.49
CA PHE A 565 16.89 44.73 -1.84
C PHE A 565 16.26 45.47 -0.65
N LYS A 566 16.34 46.80 -0.67
CA LYS A 566 15.66 47.65 0.31
C LYS A 566 14.34 48.16 -0.27
N PRO A 567 13.17 47.79 0.30
CA PRO A 567 11.89 48.37 -0.08
C PRO A 567 11.90 49.88 0.13
N SER A 568 11.30 50.64 -0.80
CA SER A 568 11.16 52.09 -0.73
C SER A 568 9.69 52.50 -0.59
N GLY A 569 9.43 53.72 -0.11
CA GLY A 569 8.07 54.26 0.02
C GLY A 569 7.31 53.68 1.22
N LEU A 570 5.99 53.48 1.10
CA LEU A 570 5.12 53.06 2.22
C LEU A 570 5.50 51.68 2.81
N LEU A 571 6.13 50.80 2.03
CA LEU A 571 6.59 49.48 2.49
C LEU A 571 7.90 49.54 3.30
N GLU A 572 8.61 50.68 3.31
CA GLU A 572 9.78 50.90 4.18
C GLU A 572 9.39 50.88 5.67
N GLN A 573 8.14 51.24 5.96
CA GLN A 573 7.60 51.33 7.32
C GLN A 573 6.94 50.03 7.79
N VAL A 574 6.84 49.01 6.93
CA VAL A 574 6.17 47.72 7.24
C VAL A 574 7.21 46.66 7.59
N VAL A 575 7.04 45.98 8.72
CA VAL A 575 7.91 44.88 9.13
C VAL A 575 7.65 43.67 8.23
N TYR A 576 8.70 43.16 7.57
CA TYR A 576 8.62 42.03 6.66
C TYR A 576 9.32 40.77 7.22
N ILE A 577 8.88 39.61 6.74
CA ILE A 577 9.56 38.34 6.97
C ILE A 577 10.72 38.25 5.98
N ASP A 578 11.96 38.20 6.48
CA ASP A 578 13.15 38.16 5.63
C ASP A 578 13.65 36.72 5.40
N LEU A 579 13.59 36.25 4.16
CA LEU A 579 14.04 34.92 3.74
C LEU A 579 15.34 34.95 2.92
N VAL A 580 15.90 36.14 2.69
CA VAL A 580 17.10 36.32 1.88
C VAL A 580 18.28 35.53 2.47
N GLY A 581 18.96 34.76 1.62
CA GLY A 581 20.14 33.97 1.99
C GLY A 581 19.90 32.76 2.90
N LYS A 582 18.63 32.44 3.24
CA LYS A 582 18.29 31.29 4.09
C LYS A 582 18.20 30.01 3.28
N ASN A 583 18.65 28.89 3.85
CA ASN A 583 18.33 27.57 3.32
C ASN A 583 16.85 27.22 3.60
N LYS A 584 16.36 26.16 2.95
CA LYS A 584 14.94 25.74 3.03
C LYS A 584 14.46 25.47 4.45
N SER A 585 15.30 24.88 5.30
CA SER A 585 14.94 24.53 6.68
C SER A 585 14.81 25.78 7.56
N ASP A 586 15.77 26.71 7.42
CA ASP A 586 15.78 27.96 8.17
C ASP A 586 14.65 28.90 7.73
N ALA A 587 14.38 28.96 6.42
CA ALA A 587 13.29 29.75 5.87
C ALA A 587 11.93 29.27 6.40
N ARG A 588 11.72 27.94 6.49
CA ARG A 588 10.51 27.35 7.10
C ARG A 588 10.37 27.74 8.58
N LEU A 589 11.45 27.64 9.35
CA LEU A 589 11.42 27.98 10.77
C LEU A 589 11.06 29.45 11.00
N VAL A 590 11.60 30.35 10.16
CA VAL A 590 11.32 31.78 10.20
C VAL A 590 9.86 32.08 9.85
N LEU A 591 9.32 31.47 8.79
CA LEU A 591 7.90 31.60 8.44
C LEU A 591 6.99 31.15 9.59
N LYS A 592 7.24 29.96 10.16
CA LYS A 592 6.47 29.42 11.29
C LYS A 592 6.50 30.36 12.49
N LYS A 593 7.69 30.81 12.91
CA LYS A 593 7.84 31.69 14.08
C LYS A 593 7.13 33.03 13.91
N SER A 594 7.21 33.63 12.73
CA SER A 594 6.60 34.93 12.44
C SER A 594 5.07 34.89 12.43
N LEU A 595 4.49 33.74 12.06
CA LEU A 595 3.04 33.55 11.97
C LEU A 595 2.39 33.08 13.29
N SER A 596 3.16 32.45 14.20
CA SER A 596 2.66 31.96 15.49
C SER A 596 2.61 33.02 16.62
N GLN A 597 3.10 34.24 16.41
CA GLN A 597 3.12 35.30 17.43
C GLN A 597 1.74 36.00 17.62
N GLU A 598 0.68 35.22 17.83
CA GLU A 598 -0.65 35.70 18.20
C GLU A 598 -0.98 35.28 19.66
N GLY A 599 -0.53 36.09 20.63
CA GLY A 599 -0.77 35.91 22.07
C GLY A 599 0.19 36.79 22.90
N PRO A 600 -0.15 37.19 24.15
CA PRO A 600 0.61 38.21 24.89
C PRO A 600 2.07 37.81 25.02
N ARG A 601 2.96 38.79 24.77
CA ARG A 601 4.42 38.62 24.64
C ARG A 601 4.99 37.79 25.79
N ASP A 602 5.55 36.64 25.47
CA ASP A 602 6.41 35.87 26.37
C ASP A 602 7.66 36.71 26.71
N ILE A 603 7.80 37.04 27.99
CA ILE A 603 8.82 37.95 28.53
C ILE A 603 10.13 37.21 28.87
N ALA A 604 10.17 35.88 28.65
CA ALA A 604 11.24 35.01 29.11
C ALA A 604 12.59 35.12 28.36
N HIS A 605 12.73 36.03 27.37
CA HIS A 605 13.97 36.17 26.59
C HIS A 605 14.68 37.53 26.74
N ARG A 606 14.47 38.24 27.86
CA ARG A 606 15.14 39.53 28.17
C ARG A 606 16.11 39.49 29.35
N ASP A 607 16.74 38.35 29.63
CA ASP A 607 17.98 38.36 30.40
C ASP A 607 19.10 38.91 29.51
N GLY A 608 19.39 40.21 29.69
CA GLY A 608 20.52 40.87 29.01
C GLY A 608 20.26 42.26 28.44
N VAL A 609 19.11 42.90 28.69
CA VAL A 609 18.94 44.32 28.34
C VAL A 609 19.63 45.16 29.42
N PRO A 610 20.71 45.91 29.12
CA PRO A 610 21.36 46.73 30.12
C PRO A 610 20.49 47.94 30.46
N TYR A 611 20.45 48.29 31.75
CA TYR A 611 19.84 49.52 32.26
C TYR A 611 20.60 50.73 31.73
N PRO A 612 19.93 51.73 31.12
CA PRO A 612 20.59 52.86 30.49
C PRO A 612 20.98 53.90 31.56
N GLY A 613 22.09 53.63 32.23
CA GLY A 613 22.95 54.64 32.85
C GLY A 613 24.14 54.87 31.95
#